data_AF-A0A0Q6DXR4-F1
#
_entry.id   AF-A0A0Q6DXR4-F1
#
_cell.length_a   1.000
_cell.length_b   1.000
_cell.length_c   1.000
_cell.angle_alpha   90.00
_cell.angle_beta   90.00
_cell.angle_gamma   90.00
#
_symmetry.space_group_name_H-M   'P 1'
#
loop_
_entity.id
_entity.type
_entity.pdbx_description
1 polymer ?
#
loop_
_entity_poly.entity_id
_entity_poly.type
_entity_poly.pdbx_seq_one_letter_code
_entity_poly.pdbx_strand_id
1 'polypeptide(L)'
;MIARIAATVLMLAVGAVTPVTAAPVKTIPSLDFMVEAPKLIGQRVRIENQRVDGLSFQGGFLRLSGGSALLQGPWSDREDFRRLIPACEKQWFDKPEDEAACVVTIEGTVKAPSGDYPVLTDVDFIFP
;
A
#
# COMPACT_ATOMS: atom_id res chain seq x y z
N MET A 1 26.27 43.27 -49.08
CA MET A 1 25.99 42.17 -48.13
C MET A 1 25.03 42.68 -47.07
N ILE A 2 23.77 42.25 -47.07
CA ILE A 2 22.78 42.58 -46.03
C ILE A 2 22.13 41.26 -45.60
N ALA A 3 22.37 40.88 -44.35
CA ALA A 3 21.98 39.60 -43.77
C ALA A 3 20.48 39.57 -43.46
N ARG A 4 19.80 38.49 -43.88
CA ARG A 4 18.39 38.21 -43.56
C ARG A 4 18.33 37.57 -42.17
N ILE A 5 17.71 38.25 -41.21
CA ILE A 5 17.41 37.69 -39.89
C ILE A 5 16.10 36.92 -40.02
N ALA A 6 16.19 35.59 -40.01
CA ALA A 6 15.03 34.70 -39.95
C ALA A 6 14.57 34.59 -38.49
N ALA A 7 13.40 35.14 -38.19
CA ALA A 7 12.76 35.01 -36.89
C ALA A 7 12.06 33.65 -36.79
N THR A 8 12.67 32.70 -36.09
CA THR A 8 12.07 31.40 -35.78
C THR A 8 11.09 31.59 -34.62
N VAL A 9 9.79 31.49 -34.91
CA VAL A 9 8.72 31.50 -33.90
C VAL A 9 8.67 30.13 -33.22
N LEU A 10 9.06 30.07 -31.95
CA LEU A 10 8.95 28.89 -31.10
C LEU A 10 7.55 28.85 -30.47
N MET A 11 6.64 28.04 -31.01
CA MET A 11 5.34 27.76 -30.38
C MET A 11 5.55 26.80 -29.20
N LEU A 12 5.37 27.29 -27.97
CA LEU A 12 5.26 26.44 -26.79
C LEU A 12 3.88 25.74 -26.82
N ALA A 13 3.88 24.43 -27.08
CA ALA A 13 2.71 23.59 -26.87
C ALA A 13 2.49 23.41 -25.36
N VAL A 14 1.49 24.09 -24.81
CA VAL A 14 1.00 23.86 -23.44
C VAL A 14 0.25 22.53 -23.45
N GLY A 15 0.95 21.44 -23.15
CA GLY A 15 0.33 20.13 -22.95
C GLY A 15 -0.64 20.18 -21.79
N ALA A 16 -1.90 19.80 -22.02
CA ALA A 16 -2.91 19.70 -20.99
C ALA A 16 -2.49 18.63 -19.98
N VAL A 17 -2.12 19.06 -18.77
CA VAL A 17 -1.84 18.17 -17.65
C VAL A 17 -3.20 17.72 -17.11
N THR A 18 -3.63 16.51 -17.46
CA THR A 18 -4.82 15.92 -16.81
C THR A 18 -4.46 15.63 -15.35
N PRO A 19 -5.18 16.18 -14.36
CA PRO A 19 -4.93 15.83 -12.97
C PRO A 19 -5.21 14.34 -12.79
N VAL A 20 -4.20 13.60 -12.34
CA VAL A 20 -4.38 12.22 -11.86
C VAL A 20 -5.17 12.33 -10.56
N THR A 21 -6.48 12.06 -10.62
CA THR A 21 -7.31 11.95 -9.43
C THR A 21 -6.88 10.70 -8.69
N ALA A 22 -6.29 10.86 -7.49
CA ALA A 22 -5.99 9.74 -6.61
C ALA A 22 -7.27 8.93 -6.35
N ALA A 23 -7.19 7.61 -6.47
CA ALA A 23 -8.34 6.74 -6.21
C ALA A 23 -8.83 6.95 -4.76
N PRO A 24 -10.16 7.06 -4.53
CA PRO A 24 -10.68 7.23 -3.18
C PRO A 24 -10.31 6.03 -2.30
N VAL A 25 -9.81 6.30 -1.09
CA VAL A 25 -9.45 5.27 -0.11
C VAL A 25 -10.67 4.96 0.75
N LYS A 26 -11.12 3.69 0.73
CA LYS A 26 -12.24 3.23 1.57
C LYS A 26 -11.72 2.73 2.91
N THR A 27 -11.99 3.44 4.01
CA THR A 27 -11.78 2.88 5.35
C THR A 27 -12.77 1.76 5.61
N ILE A 28 -12.29 0.60 6.05
CA ILE A 28 -13.11 -0.59 6.26
C ILE A 28 -12.68 -1.32 7.54
N PRO A 29 -13.64 -1.77 8.38
CA PRO A 29 -13.34 -2.61 9.53
C PRO A 29 -12.70 -3.94 9.12
N SER A 30 -11.84 -4.45 10.00
CA SER A 30 -11.05 -5.67 9.80
C SER A 30 -11.92 -6.90 9.46
N LEU A 31 -13.02 -7.11 10.19
CA LEU A 31 -13.95 -8.23 9.94
C LEU A 31 -14.72 -8.04 8.61
N ASP A 32 -15.18 -6.83 8.34
CA ASP A 32 -15.92 -6.53 7.10
C ASP A 32 -15.04 -6.73 5.87
N PHE A 33 -13.76 -6.37 5.96
CA PHE A 33 -12.80 -6.65 4.90
C PHE A 33 -12.68 -8.14 4.60
N MET A 34 -12.60 -9.01 5.62
CA MET A 34 -12.52 -10.45 5.42
C MET A 34 -13.74 -11.03 4.66
N VAL A 35 -14.92 -10.45 4.87
CA VAL A 35 -16.16 -10.87 4.21
C VAL A 35 -16.31 -10.25 2.83
N GLU A 36 -15.93 -8.97 2.69
CA GLU A 36 -16.17 -8.18 1.48
C GLU A 36 -15.01 -8.17 0.48
N ALA A 37 -13.82 -8.67 0.85
CA ALA A 37 -12.61 -8.61 0.02
C ALA A 37 -12.84 -8.97 -1.47
N PRO A 38 -13.62 -10.02 -1.84
CA PRO A 38 -13.88 -10.33 -3.24
C PRO A 38 -14.57 -9.20 -4.02
N LYS A 39 -15.39 -8.38 -3.35
CA LYS A 39 -16.10 -7.22 -3.95
C LYS A 39 -15.22 -5.97 -4.03
N LEU A 40 -14.10 -5.97 -3.31
CA LEU A 40 -13.20 -4.83 -3.17
C LEU A 40 -12.01 -4.89 -4.13
N ILE A 41 -11.89 -5.96 -4.93
CA ILE A 41 -10.79 -6.12 -5.90
C ILE A 41 -10.66 -4.87 -6.79
N GLY A 42 -9.45 -4.33 -6.87
CA GLY A 42 -9.09 -3.11 -7.60
C GLY A 42 -9.32 -1.82 -6.81
N GLN A 43 -9.92 -1.87 -5.62
CA GLN A 43 -10.14 -0.70 -4.77
C GLN A 43 -9.00 -0.53 -3.77
N ARG A 44 -8.72 0.73 -3.42
CA ARG A 44 -7.80 1.07 -2.34
C ARG A 44 -8.56 1.12 -1.02
N VAL A 45 -8.10 0.38 -0.03
CA VAL A 45 -8.73 0.29 1.30
C VAL A 45 -7.78 0.76 2.38
N ARG A 46 -8.33 1.29 3.48
CA ARG A 46 -7.61 1.58 4.73
C ARG A 46 -8.15 0.65 5.81
N ILE A 47 -7.25 -0.07 6.49
CA ILE A 47 -7.58 -0.91 7.65
C ILE A 47 -6.71 -0.46 8.82
N GLU A 48 -7.35 -0.02 9.90
CA GLU A 48 -6.67 0.69 10.98
C GLU A 48 -6.26 -0.26 12.11
N ASN A 49 -5.11 0.05 12.74
CA ASN A 49 -4.65 -0.58 13.97
C ASN A 49 -4.59 -2.12 13.90
N GLN A 50 -4.04 -2.64 12.80
CA GLN A 50 -3.87 -4.06 12.59
C GLN A 50 -2.41 -4.46 12.72
N ARG A 51 -2.18 -5.71 13.13
CA ARG A 51 -0.83 -6.23 13.32
C ARG A 51 -0.27 -6.82 12.03
N VAL A 52 0.97 -6.51 11.72
CA VAL A 52 1.74 -7.14 10.64
C VAL A 52 2.67 -8.22 11.19
N ASP A 53 2.74 -9.35 10.50
CA ASP A 53 3.56 -10.51 10.86
C ASP A 53 4.36 -11.06 9.69
N GLY A 54 5.48 -11.70 10.02
CA GLY A 54 6.29 -12.41 9.03
C GLY A 54 6.77 -11.49 7.92
N LEU A 55 6.97 -10.20 8.21
CA LEU A 55 7.20 -9.20 7.18
C LEU A 55 8.62 -9.32 6.64
N SER A 56 8.71 -9.40 5.32
CA SER A 56 9.94 -9.38 4.55
C SER A 56 9.73 -8.60 3.26
N PHE A 57 10.79 -8.38 2.48
CA PHE A 57 10.67 -7.79 1.14
C PHE A 57 9.82 -8.61 0.16
N GLN A 58 9.62 -9.91 0.43
CA GLN A 58 8.82 -10.81 -0.41
C GLN A 58 7.33 -10.73 -0.09
N GLY A 59 6.99 -10.35 1.14
CA GLY A 59 5.61 -10.32 1.62
C GLY A 59 5.53 -10.37 3.14
N GLY A 60 4.30 -10.40 3.64
CA GLY A 60 3.98 -10.59 5.04
C GLY A 60 2.49 -10.85 5.21
N PHE A 61 2.03 -10.91 6.45
CA PHE A 61 0.62 -11.10 6.78
C PHE A 61 0.09 -9.94 7.59
N LEU A 62 -1.09 -9.47 7.24
CA LEU A 62 -1.89 -8.60 8.08
C LEU A 62 -2.86 -9.45 8.89
N ARG A 63 -2.75 -9.45 10.22
CA ARG A 63 -3.72 -10.10 11.08
C ARG A 63 -5.00 -9.30 11.13
N LEU A 64 -6.10 -9.98 10.85
CA LEU A 64 -7.42 -9.39 10.81
C LEU A 64 -8.38 -10.15 11.73
N SER A 65 -9.45 -9.49 12.13
CA SER A 65 -10.58 -10.14 12.78
C SER A 65 -11.19 -11.14 11.81
N GLY A 66 -11.04 -12.44 12.10
CA GLY A 66 -11.54 -13.53 11.27
C GLY A 66 -10.52 -14.16 10.32
N GLY A 67 -9.25 -13.73 10.33
CA GLY A 67 -8.21 -14.42 9.56
C GLY A 67 -6.96 -13.57 9.31
N SER A 68 -6.43 -13.65 8.09
CA SER A 68 -5.27 -12.86 7.67
C SER A 68 -5.40 -12.46 6.21
N ALA A 69 -4.82 -11.32 5.87
CA ALA A 69 -4.58 -10.93 4.49
C ALA A 69 -3.10 -11.04 4.17
N LEU A 70 -2.78 -11.42 2.94
CA LEU A 70 -1.42 -11.45 2.43
C LEU A 70 -1.04 -10.04 1.98
N LEU A 71 0.12 -9.56 2.42
CA LEU A 71 0.74 -8.32 1.95
C LEU A 71 1.79 -8.68 0.90
N GLN A 72 1.70 -8.08 -0.29
CA GLN A 72 2.64 -8.33 -1.38
C GLN A 72 3.10 -7.03 -2.05
N GLY A 73 4.27 -7.12 -2.68
CA GLY A 73 4.73 -6.07 -3.58
C GLY A 73 3.84 -5.92 -4.83
N PRO A 74 3.95 -4.82 -5.58
CA PRO A 74 4.87 -3.71 -5.33
C PRO A 74 4.54 -2.94 -4.04
N TRP A 75 5.58 -2.39 -3.40
CA TRP A 75 5.49 -1.61 -2.16
C TRP A 75 5.50 -0.13 -2.54
N SER A 76 4.68 0.68 -1.88
CA SER A 76 4.62 2.12 -2.15
C SER A 76 5.85 2.85 -1.60
N ASP A 77 6.27 2.53 -0.37
CA ASP A 77 7.51 2.99 0.23
C ASP A 77 8.33 1.82 0.77
N ARG A 78 9.58 1.71 0.32
CA ARG A 78 10.51 0.66 0.80
C ARG A 78 11.23 1.05 2.08
N GLU A 79 11.23 2.32 2.46
CA GLU A 79 11.91 2.79 3.67
C GLU A 79 11.20 2.31 4.94
N ASP A 80 9.88 2.09 4.88
CA ASP A 80 9.07 1.53 5.98
C ASP A 80 9.63 0.20 6.52
N PHE A 81 10.24 -0.60 5.65
CA PHE A 81 10.85 -1.88 6.04
C PHE A 81 12.01 -1.73 7.01
N ARG A 82 12.70 -0.57 7.04
CA ARG A 82 13.75 -0.30 8.04
C ARG A 82 13.20 -0.31 9.46
N ARG A 83 11.94 0.09 9.62
CA ARG A 83 11.24 0.09 10.91
C ARG A 83 10.59 -1.26 11.19
N LEU A 84 9.89 -1.83 10.21
CA LEU A 84 9.03 -2.98 10.43
C LEU A 84 9.76 -4.32 10.45
N ILE A 85 10.69 -4.59 9.53
CA ILE A 85 11.32 -5.93 9.45
C ILE A 85 11.99 -6.33 10.76
N PRO A 86 12.81 -5.48 11.41
CA PRO A 86 13.48 -5.88 12.65
C PRO A 86 12.52 -6.27 13.79
N ALA A 87 11.31 -5.72 13.80
CA ALA A 87 10.31 -5.97 14.84
C ALA A 87 9.30 -7.07 14.44
N CYS A 88 8.97 -7.17 13.14
CA CYS A 88 7.82 -7.92 12.65
C CYS A 88 8.19 -9.09 11.72
N GLU A 89 9.48 -9.44 11.61
CA GLU A 89 9.95 -10.61 10.87
C GLU A 89 9.41 -11.92 11.48
N LYS A 90 9.20 -11.97 12.80
CA LYS A 90 8.66 -13.16 13.46
C LYS A 90 7.14 -13.24 13.29
N GLN A 91 6.65 -14.43 12.96
CA GLN A 91 5.21 -14.70 12.83
C GLN A 91 4.49 -14.77 14.19
N TRP A 92 5.22 -15.00 15.29
CA TRP A 92 4.71 -15.15 16.65
C TRP A 92 5.66 -14.47 17.63
N PHE A 93 5.12 -13.92 18.72
CA PHE A 93 5.93 -13.22 19.71
C PHE A 93 6.65 -14.16 20.66
N ASP A 94 7.78 -13.70 21.19
CA ASP A 94 8.32 -14.14 22.48
C ASP A 94 7.85 -13.21 23.63
N LYS A 95 7.49 -11.93 23.36
CA LYS A 95 7.13 -10.91 24.37
C LYS A 95 6.06 -9.89 23.92
N PRO A 96 5.26 -9.29 24.84
CA PRO A 96 4.19 -8.34 24.51
C PRO A 96 4.65 -6.98 23.96
N GLU A 97 5.83 -6.48 24.32
CA GLU A 97 6.34 -5.19 23.85
C GLU A 97 6.62 -5.16 22.33
N ASP A 98 6.88 -6.32 21.72
CA ASP A 98 7.07 -6.47 20.28
C ASP A 98 5.73 -6.34 19.51
N GLU A 99 4.59 -6.45 20.22
CA GLU A 99 3.25 -6.32 19.64
C GLU A 99 2.97 -4.90 19.16
N ALA A 100 3.27 -3.90 19.98
CA ALA A 100 2.97 -2.51 19.67
C ALA A 100 3.76 -2.00 18.46
N ALA A 101 4.99 -2.49 18.25
CA ALA A 101 5.83 -2.09 17.13
C ALA A 101 5.30 -2.57 15.77
N CYS A 102 4.46 -3.61 15.77
CA CYS A 102 3.89 -4.22 14.58
C CYS A 102 2.44 -3.85 14.33
N VAL A 103 1.82 -3.05 15.20
CA VAL A 103 0.48 -2.49 14.99
C VAL A 103 0.58 -1.22 14.17
N VAL A 104 -0.04 -1.24 13.00
CA VAL A 104 -0.03 -0.14 12.03
C VAL A 104 -1.41 0.02 11.41
N THR A 105 -1.67 1.21 10.87
CA THR A 105 -2.74 1.39 9.90
C THR A 105 -2.18 1.08 8.53
N ILE A 106 -2.92 0.36 7.70
CA ILE A 106 -2.47 -0.03 6.36
C ILE A 106 -3.40 0.54 5.32
N GLU A 107 -2.85 1.15 4.29
CA GLU A 107 -3.56 1.35 3.04
C GLU A 107 -3.01 0.43 1.96
N GLY A 108 -3.88 -0.12 1.13
CA GLY A 108 -3.45 -0.99 0.03
C GLY A 108 -4.54 -1.22 -1.00
N THR A 109 -4.12 -1.62 -2.19
CA THR A 109 -5.02 -2.03 -3.27
C THR A 109 -5.38 -3.49 -3.10
N VAL A 110 -6.67 -3.81 -3.08
CA VAL A 110 -7.13 -5.21 -3.00
C VAL A 110 -6.90 -5.89 -4.34
N LYS A 111 -6.24 -7.05 -4.32
CA LYS A 111 -6.02 -7.89 -5.49
C LYS A 111 -6.86 -9.16 -5.41
N ALA A 112 -7.03 -9.82 -6.55
CA ALA A 112 -7.57 -11.17 -6.60
C ALA A 112 -6.82 -12.08 -5.59
N PRO A 113 -7.55 -12.95 -4.87
CA PRO A 113 -6.98 -13.76 -3.81
C PRO A 113 -5.89 -14.70 -4.32
N SER A 114 -4.96 -15.05 -3.44
CA SER A 114 -3.92 -16.04 -3.68
C SER A 114 -4.09 -17.17 -2.67
N GLY A 115 -4.61 -18.31 -3.13
CA GLY A 115 -5.07 -19.37 -2.22
C GLY A 115 -6.28 -18.89 -1.41
N ASP A 116 -6.25 -19.12 -0.10
CA ASP A 116 -7.36 -18.82 0.81
C ASP A 116 -7.32 -17.40 1.41
N TYR A 117 -6.35 -16.58 0.99
CA TYR A 117 -6.12 -15.26 1.58
C TYR A 117 -6.53 -14.12 0.63
N PRO A 118 -7.25 -13.09 1.14
CA PRO A 118 -7.27 -11.78 0.50
C PRO A 118 -5.84 -11.23 0.34
N VAL A 119 -5.60 -10.46 -0.71
CA VAL A 119 -4.27 -9.92 -1.00
C VAL A 119 -4.34 -8.40 -1.09
N LEU A 120 -3.41 -7.72 -0.42
CA LEU A 120 -3.16 -6.28 -0.56
C LEU A 120 -1.82 -6.05 -1.27
N THR A 121 -1.81 -5.16 -2.25
CA THR A 121 -0.62 -4.64 -2.94
C THR A 121 -0.54 -3.13 -2.83
N ASP A 122 0.55 -2.52 -3.27
CA ASP A 122 0.76 -1.06 -3.21
C ASP A 122 0.55 -0.55 -1.77
N VAL A 123 1.12 -1.31 -0.83
CA VAL A 123 0.84 -1.21 0.60
C VAL A 123 1.62 -0.07 1.22
N ASP A 124 0.91 0.93 1.78
CA ASP A 124 1.45 1.98 2.64
C ASP A 124 1.29 1.58 4.12
N PHE A 125 2.35 1.70 4.90
CA PHE A 125 2.30 1.53 6.34
C PHE A 125 2.22 2.88 7.04
N ILE A 126 1.12 3.13 7.74
CA ILE A 126 0.87 4.35 8.49
C ILE A 126 1.09 4.04 9.97
N PHE A 127 2.19 4.57 10.48
CA PHE A 127 2.57 4.42 11.88
C PHE A 127 1.80 5.41 12.78
N PRO A 128 1.46 5.02 14.02
CA PRO A 128 0.93 5.95 15.02
C PRO A 128 1.96 7.00 15.45
#